data_AF-A0A1H3JPF9-F1
#
_entry.id   AF-A0A1H3JPF9-F1
#
_cell.length_a   1.000
_cell.length_b   1.000
_cell.length_c   1.000
_cell.angle_alpha   90.00
_cell.angle_beta   90.00
_cell.angle_gamma   90.00
#
_symmetry.space_group_name_H-M   'P 1'
#
loop_
_entity.id
_entity.type
_entity.pdbx_description
1 polymer ?
#
loop_
_entity_poly.entity_id
_entity_poly.type
_entity_poly.pdbx_seq_one_letter_code
_entity_poly.pdbx_strand_id
1 'polypeptide(L)'
;MSAEEAERLVRQMADAVPVEAIDPGPKGSDFGDEQERRVVALSKLRAALEAEELMAEAAGRNTAAAAAETVWLGASLADLSTVTGRSRQAARKRWPELGGIYRRRKWLGDHVEDITYMAGLLSSRADDLVPGRGHGTFMKLIRQLREGLRRSEEDFAQEARESADPAARWRSLDDLVNVTMREIIETAGKPATPEADFALHGARGVLGYYDHATAESPES
;
A
#
# COMPACT_ATOMS: atom_id res chain seq x y z
N MET A 1 -0.70 25.70 4.07
CA MET A 1 -1.06 25.65 5.50
C MET A 1 -0.01 26.41 6.28
N SER A 2 -0.40 27.43 7.03
CA SER A 2 0.50 28.19 7.89
C SER A 2 0.77 27.45 9.21
N ALA A 3 1.82 27.85 9.93
CA ALA A 3 2.09 27.31 11.27
C ALA A 3 0.93 27.59 12.24
N GLU A 4 0.28 28.75 12.12
CA GLU A 4 -0.89 29.14 12.93
C GLU A 4 -2.11 28.25 12.64
N GLU A 5 -2.33 27.87 11.39
CA GLU A 5 -3.41 26.94 11.02
C GLU A 5 -3.16 25.53 11.58
N ALA A 6 -1.91 25.07 11.54
CA ALA A 6 -1.51 23.78 12.12
C ALA A 6 -1.67 23.78 13.65
N GLU A 7 -1.23 24.85 14.32
CA GLU A 7 -1.41 25.03 15.77
C GLU A 7 -2.89 24.99 16.17
N ARG A 8 -3.75 25.69 15.41
CA ARG A 8 -5.20 25.67 15.62
C ARG A 8 -5.79 24.26 15.47
N LEU A 9 -5.35 23.49 14.47
CA LEU A 9 -5.80 22.11 14.27
C LEU A 9 -5.37 21.19 15.42
N VAL A 10 -4.13 21.33 15.91
CA VAL A 10 -3.63 20.57 17.07
C VAL A 10 -4.46 20.87 18.32
N ARG A 11 -4.77 22.15 18.57
CA ARG A 11 -5.64 22.54 19.69
C ARG A 11 -7.05 21.95 19.56
N GLN A 12 -7.65 22.01 18.38
CA GLN A 12 -8.97 21.42 18.11
C GLN A 12 -8.98 19.89 18.33
N MET A 13 -7.89 19.20 17.97
CA MET A 13 -7.75 17.77 18.25
C MET A 13 -7.64 17.52 19.75
N ALA A 14 -6.79 18.25 20.47
CA ALA A 14 -6.65 18.10 21.92
C ALA A 14 -7.98 18.32 22.66
N ASP A 15 -8.78 19.30 22.25
CA ASP A 15 -10.10 19.56 22.84
C ASP A 15 -11.13 18.44 22.52
N ALA A 16 -10.90 17.67 21.45
CA ALA A 16 -11.77 16.58 21.02
C ALA A 16 -11.39 15.21 21.61
N VAL A 17 -10.21 15.07 22.23
CA VAL A 17 -9.79 13.81 22.87
C VAL A 17 -10.35 13.77 24.30
N PRO A 18 -11.28 12.85 24.61
CA PRO A 18 -11.82 12.74 25.96
C PRO A 18 -10.80 12.04 26.86
N VAL A 19 -10.11 12.80 27.70
CA VAL A 19 -9.12 12.25 28.62
C VAL A 19 -9.47 12.56 30.07
N GLU A 20 -9.67 11.52 30.87
CA GLU A 20 -9.69 11.66 32.32
C GLU A 20 -8.26 11.89 32.84
N ALA A 21 -8.01 13.05 33.46
CA ALA A 21 -6.81 13.20 34.28
C ALA A 21 -6.96 12.43 35.59
N ILE A 22 -5.86 11.81 35.99
CA ILE A 22 -5.69 11.32 37.33
C ILE A 22 -5.41 12.54 38.22
N ASP A 23 -6.24 12.77 39.24
CA ASP A 23 -5.97 13.80 40.25
C ASP A 23 -4.73 13.39 41.07
N PRO A 24 -3.61 14.15 41.02
CA PRO A 24 -2.43 13.84 41.82
C PRO A 24 -2.62 14.15 43.32
N GLY A 25 -3.79 14.66 43.72
CA GLY A 25 -4.12 15.02 45.08
C GLY A 25 -3.69 16.43 45.47
N PRO A 26 -4.02 16.85 46.71
CA PRO A 26 -3.69 18.16 47.24
C PRO A 26 -2.17 18.31 47.47
N LYS A 27 -1.68 19.54 47.33
CA LYS A 27 -0.33 19.95 47.73
C LYS A 27 -0.43 20.93 48.89
N GLY A 28 0.57 20.94 49.77
CA GLY A 28 0.61 21.85 50.93
C GLY A 28 0.65 23.34 50.57
N SER A 29 0.88 23.66 49.29
CA SER A 29 0.88 25.02 48.75
C SER A 29 -0.43 25.41 48.05
N ASP A 30 -1.45 24.55 48.06
CA ASP A 30 -2.70 24.84 47.36
C ASP A 30 -3.51 25.89 48.14
N PHE A 31 -3.83 27.01 47.48
CA PHE A 31 -4.70 28.05 48.01
C PHE A 31 -6.04 28.07 47.26
N GLY A 32 -7.15 27.96 47.97
CA GLY A 32 -8.49 28.05 47.36
C GLY A 32 -8.79 26.91 46.39
N ASP A 33 -9.09 27.24 45.13
CA ASP A 33 -9.48 26.29 44.06
C ASP A 33 -8.30 25.76 43.24
N GLU A 34 -7.06 25.99 43.68
CA GLU A 34 -5.84 25.64 42.94
C GLU A 34 -5.69 24.15 42.62
N GLN A 35 -6.16 23.26 43.50
CA GLN A 35 -6.17 21.83 43.21
C GLN A 35 -7.06 21.52 42.01
N GLU A 36 -8.30 22.02 41.99
CA GLU A 36 -9.26 21.80 40.90
C GLU A 36 -8.72 22.38 39.58
N ARG A 37 -8.17 23.59 39.60
CA ARG A 37 -7.54 24.22 38.42
C ARG A 37 -6.35 23.42 37.92
N ARG A 38 -5.53 22.88 38.82
CA ARG A 38 -4.40 22.02 38.45
C ARG A 38 -4.89 20.74 37.80
N VAL A 39 -5.91 20.08 38.34
CA VAL A 39 -6.49 18.87 37.73
C VAL A 39 -6.97 19.18 36.30
N VAL A 40 -7.70 20.28 36.09
CA VAL A 40 -8.14 20.72 34.75
C VAL A 40 -6.95 20.98 33.81
N ALA A 41 -5.91 21.66 34.29
CA ALA A 41 -4.71 21.93 33.50
C ALA A 41 -3.95 20.65 33.11
N LEU A 42 -3.87 19.68 34.03
CA LEU A 42 -3.27 18.37 33.78
C LEU A 42 -4.09 17.55 32.79
N SER A 43 -5.43 17.60 32.84
CA SER A 43 -6.31 17.00 31.82
C SER A 43 -6.01 17.57 30.44
N LYS A 44 -5.93 18.90 30.34
CA LYS A 44 -5.60 19.57 29.07
C LYS A 44 -4.21 19.19 28.57
N LEU A 45 -3.21 19.09 29.44
CA LEU A 45 -1.88 18.63 29.07
C LEU A 45 -1.88 17.19 28.56
N ARG A 46 -2.61 16.29 29.23
CA ARG A 46 -2.70 14.89 28.80
C ARG A 46 -3.40 14.77 27.44
N ALA A 47 -4.51 15.48 27.25
CA ALA A 47 -5.19 15.53 25.95
C ALA A 47 -4.30 16.12 24.84
N ALA A 48 -3.47 17.12 25.16
CA ALA A 48 -2.50 17.67 24.21
C ALA A 48 -1.41 16.65 23.83
N LEU A 49 -0.90 15.85 24.79
CA LEU A 49 0.06 14.78 24.52
C LEU A 49 -0.53 13.67 23.66
N GLU A 50 -1.78 13.25 23.92
CA GLU A 50 -2.48 12.25 23.09
C GLU A 50 -2.74 12.78 21.67
N ALA A 51 -3.10 14.06 21.53
CA ALA A 51 -3.22 14.70 20.22
C ALA A 51 -1.87 14.81 19.48
N GLU A 52 -0.76 15.09 20.19
CA GLU A 52 0.59 15.09 19.62
C GLU A 52 0.96 13.72 19.05
N GLU A 53 0.70 12.64 19.81
CA GLU A 53 0.96 11.27 19.36
C GLU A 53 0.14 10.91 18.11
N LEU A 54 -1.16 11.19 18.12
CA LEU A 54 -2.04 10.96 16.96
C LEU A 54 -1.57 11.74 15.72
N MET A 55 -1.12 12.98 15.90
CA MET A 55 -0.58 13.80 14.82
C MET A 55 0.74 13.28 14.29
N ALA A 56 1.64 12.84 15.18
CA ALA A 56 2.91 12.23 14.79
C ALA A 56 2.69 10.94 14.00
N GLU A 57 1.75 10.09 14.43
CA GLU A 57 1.35 8.88 13.71
C GLU A 57 0.73 9.19 12.34
N ALA A 58 -0.20 10.14 12.27
CA ALA A 58 -0.84 10.55 11.03
C ALA A 58 0.19 11.13 10.03
N ALA A 59 1.09 12.00 10.50
CA ALA A 59 2.19 12.53 9.70
C ALA A 59 3.15 11.41 9.24
N GLY A 60 3.46 10.47 10.13
CA GLY A 60 4.24 9.28 9.81
C GLY A 60 3.63 8.47 8.67
N ARG A 61 2.35 8.10 8.80
CA ARG A 61 1.59 7.37 7.76
C ARG A 61 1.52 8.15 6.45
N ASN A 62 1.24 9.45 6.51
CA ASN A 62 1.17 10.30 5.32
C ASN A 62 2.52 10.36 4.59
N THR A 63 3.63 10.57 5.31
CA THR A 63 4.97 10.59 4.68
C THR A 63 5.38 9.23 4.14
N ALA A 64 5.00 8.13 4.79
CA ALA A 64 5.24 6.79 4.28
C ALA A 64 4.44 6.51 2.99
N ALA A 65 3.17 6.93 2.94
CA ALA A 65 2.32 6.80 1.75
C ALA A 65 2.90 7.59 0.57
N ALA A 66 3.28 8.86 0.80
CA ALA A 66 3.91 9.69 -0.22
C ALA A 66 5.25 9.09 -0.71
N ALA A 67 6.08 8.58 0.19
CA ALA A 67 7.31 7.89 -0.19
C ALA A 67 7.03 6.65 -1.05
N ALA A 68 6.07 5.80 -0.65
CA ALA A 68 5.65 4.64 -1.42
C ALA A 68 5.14 5.01 -2.81
N GLU A 69 4.31 6.06 -2.90
CA GLU A 69 3.78 6.59 -4.17
C GLU A 69 4.91 7.02 -5.11
N THR A 70 5.89 7.78 -4.62
CA THR A 70 7.03 8.19 -5.46
C THR A 70 7.82 6.99 -5.99
N VAL A 71 8.01 5.93 -5.18
CA VAL A 71 8.69 4.72 -5.63
C VAL A 71 7.85 3.95 -6.64
N TRP A 72 6.53 3.88 -6.49
CA TRP A 72 5.62 3.36 -7.51
C TRP A 72 5.69 4.14 -8.82
N LEU A 73 6.02 5.43 -8.77
CA LEU A 73 6.27 6.26 -9.96
C LEU A 73 7.68 6.12 -10.53
N GLY A 74 8.54 5.28 -9.93
CA GLY A 74 9.87 4.97 -10.42
C GLY A 74 11.02 5.68 -9.69
N ALA A 75 10.74 6.43 -8.62
CA ALA A 75 11.80 7.02 -7.81
C ALA A 75 12.65 5.93 -7.13
N SER A 76 13.96 6.13 -7.14
CA SER A 76 14.91 5.29 -6.42
C SER A 76 15.10 5.78 -4.98
N LEU A 77 15.72 4.94 -4.14
CA LEU A 77 16.14 5.36 -2.80
C LEU A 77 17.16 6.52 -2.83
N ALA A 78 17.89 6.70 -3.94
CA ALA A 78 18.79 7.83 -4.10
C ALA A 78 18.00 9.13 -4.30
N ASP A 79 16.90 9.10 -5.05
CA ASP A 79 16.04 10.26 -5.27
C ASP A 79 15.39 10.71 -3.96
N LEU A 80 14.94 9.74 -3.14
CA LEU A 80 14.43 10.02 -1.79
C LEU A 80 15.51 10.60 -0.86
N SER A 81 16.76 10.19 -1.01
CA SER A 81 17.88 10.74 -0.24
C SER A 81 18.07 12.22 -0.54
N THR A 82 17.96 12.61 -1.81
CA THR A 82 18.04 14.00 -2.26
C THR A 82 16.93 14.87 -1.66
N VAL A 83 15.68 14.38 -1.66
CA VAL A 83 14.53 15.16 -1.13
C VAL A 83 14.56 15.25 0.41
N THR A 84 14.99 14.19 1.08
CA THR A 84 15.00 14.16 2.56
C THR A 84 16.26 14.77 3.18
N GLY A 85 17.32 15.00 2.39
CA GLY A 85 18.64 15.40 2.89
C GLY A 85 19.31 14.33 3.76
N ARG A 86 18.87 13.07 3.66
CA ARG A 86 19.36 11.94 4.45
C ARG A 86 20.01 10.90 3.54
N SER A 87 20.79 10.00 4.11
CA SER A 87 21.39 8.90 3.35
C SER A 87 20.35 7.85 2.92
N ARG A 88 20.69 7.04 1.90
CA ARG A 88 19.85 5.91 1.47
C ARG A 88 19.57 4.93 2.61
N GLN A 89 20.55 4.70 3.48
CA GLN A 89 20.41 3.81 4.63
C GLN A 89 19.41 4.36 5.65
N ALA A 90 19.39 5.68 5.86
CA ALA A 90 18.40 6.32 6.72
C ALA A 90 16.98 6.21 6.13
N ALA A 91 16.82 6.35 4.81
CA ALA A 91 15.54 6.13 4.14
C ALA A 91 15.07 4.67 4.27
N ARG A 92 15.95 3.69 4.09
CA ARG A 92 15.63 2.25 4.28
C ARG A 92 15.22 1.94 5.72
N LYS A 93 15.92 2.52 6.70
CA LYS A 93 15.58 2.35 8.12
C LYS A 93 14.22 2.98 8.47
N ARG A 94 13.91 4.13 7.86
CA ARG A 94 12.65 4.84 8.08
C ARG A 94 11.46 4.17 7.40
N TRP A 95 11.66 3.64 6.19
CA TRP A 95 10.62 3.01 5.38
C TRP A 95 11.12 1.67 4.81
N PRO A 96 11.07 0.59 5.61
CA PRO A 96 11.62 -0.71 5.22
C PRO A 96 10.96 -1.29 3.95
N GLU A 97 9.66 -1.05 3.77
CA GLU A 97 8.85 -1.56 2.65
C GLU A 97 9.26 -1.04 1.26
N LEU A 98 9.99 0.09 1.19
CA LEU A 98 10.32 0.72 -0.10
C LEU A 98 11.22 -0.16 -0.98
N GLY A 99 12.05 -1.01 -0.37
CA GLY A 99 12.87 -1.96 -1.13
C GLY A 99 12.02 -2.94 -1.93
N GLY A 100 10.95 -3.46 -1.33
CA GLY A 100 10.00 -4.35 -1.99
C GLY A 100 9.24 -3.63 -3.10
N ILE A 101 8.71 -2.44 -2.82
CA ILE A 101 8.00 -1.62 -3.82
C ILE A 101 8.90 -1.33 -5.03
N TYR A 102 10.16 -0.95 -4.80
CA TYR A 102 11.11 -0.65 -5.88
C TYR A 102 11.33 -1.87 -6.79
N ARG A 103 11.55 -3.07 -6.24
CA ARG A 103 11.75 -4.29 -7.03
C ARG A 103 10.51 -4.65 -7.85
N ARG A 104 9.33 -4.63 -7.22
CA ARG A 104 8.05 -4.85 -7.90
C ARG A 104 7.86 -3.87 -9.05
N ARG A 105 7.98 -2.58 -8.77
CA ARG A 105 7.81 -1.52 -9.76
C ARG A 105 8.81 -1.64 -10.91
N LYS A 106 10.08 -1.96 -10.63
CA LYS A 106 11.10 -2.16 -11.66
C LYS A 106 10.71 -3.29 -12.60
N TRP A 107 10.39 -4.47 -12.05
CA TRP A 107 10.00 -5.62 -12.86
C TRP A 107 8.72 -5.35 -13.68
N LEU A 108 7.69 -4.77 -13.06
CA LEU A 108 6.43 -4.44 -13.74
C LEU A 108 6.65 -3.48 -14.92
N GLY A 109 7.60 -2.54 -14.80
CA GLY A 109 7.92 -1.59 -15.86
C GLY A 109 8.44 -2.24 -17.14
N ASP A 110 9.07 -3.40 -17.02
CA ASP A 110 9.68 -4.12 -18.14
C ASP A 110 8.76 -5.21 -18.73
N HIS A 111 7.63 -5.53 -18.08
CA HIS A 111 6.81 -6.72 -18.38
C HIS A 111 5.30 -6.44 -18.55
N VAL A 112 4.88 -5.18 -18.75
CA VAL A 112 3.45 -4.85 -18.89
C VAL A 112 2.77 -5.70 -19.98
N GLU A 113 3.38 -5.78 -21.16
CA GLU A 113 2.85 -6.54 -22.30
C GLU A 113 2.82 -8.05 -22.04
N ASP A 114 3.87 -8.60 -21.43
CA ASP A 114 3.93 -10.04 -21.10
C ASP A 114 2.83 -10.43 -20.10
N ILE A 115 2.60 -9.57 -19.10
CA ILE A 115 1.56 -9.78 -18.09
C ILE A 115 0.18 -9.76 -18.74
N THR A 116 -0.14 -8.71 -19.52
CA THR A 116 -1.48 -8.58 -20.13
C THR A 116 -1.72 -9.68 -21.16
N TYR A 117 -0.71 -10.05 -21.93
CA TYR A 117 -0.78 -11.18 -22.86
C TYR A 117 -1.10 -12.50 -22.14
N MET A 118 -0.34 -12.84 -21.10
CA MET A 118 -0.53 -14.11 -20.40
C MET A 118 -1.81 -14.15 -19.57
N ALA A 119 -2.20 -13.04 -18.93
CA ALA A 119 -3.50 -12.92 -18.27
C ALA A 119 -4.66 -13.04 -19.29
N GLY A 120 -4.51 -12.47 -20.49
CA GLY A 120 -5.46 -12.59 -21.59
C GLY A 120 -5.62 -14.04 -22.04
N LEU A 121 -4.52 -14.75 -22.25
CA LEU A 121 -4.54 -16.19 -22.57
C LEU A 121 -5.24 -17.00 -21.48
N LEU A 122 -4.88 -16.78 -20.21
CA LEU A 122 -5.48 -17.46 -19.06
C LEU A 122 -7.01 -17.23 -18.99
N SER A 123 -7.44 -15.98 -19.19
CA SER A 123 -8.86 -15.60 -19.24
C SER A 123 -9.63 -16.26 -20.39
N SER A 124 -8.98 -16.39 -21.57
CA SER A 124 -9.58 -17.01 -22.76
C SER A 124 -9.79 -18.52 -22.62
N ARG A 125 -9.02 -19.17 -21.75
CA ARG A 125 -9.07 -20.61 -21.48
C ARG A 125 -9.74 -20.97 -20.16
N ALA A 126 -10.42 -20.01 -19.54
CA ALA A 126 -11.06 -20.18 -18.24
C ALA A 126 -11.97 -21.42 -18.15
N ASP A 127 -12.80 -21.65 -19.16
CA ASP A 127 -13.78 -22.76 -19.16
C ASP A 127 -13.08 -24.15 -19.18
N ASP A 128 -11.91 -24.23 -19.80
CA ASP A 128 -11.06 -25.44 -19.87
C ASP A 128 -10.21 -25.66 -18.60
N LEU A 129 -10.21 -24.68 -17.69
CA LEU A 129 -9.45 -24.67 -16.43
C LEU A 129 -10.34 -24.74 -15.19
N VAL A 130 -11.65 -24.89 -15.37
CA VAL A 130 -12.62 -24.94 -14.27
C VAL A 130 -12.30 -26.10 -13.31
N PRO A 131 -12.16 -25.85 -12.00
CA PRO A 131 -11.95 -26.92 -11.03
C PRO A 131 -13.23 -27.71 -10.76
N GLY A 132 -13.07 -29.01 -10.46
CA GLY A 132 -14.20 -29.88 -10.12
C GLY A 132 -14.94 -29.50 -8.82
N ARG A 133 -14.30 -28.74 -7.93
CA ARG A 133 -14.92 -28.09 -6.76
C ARG A 133 -14.53 -26.61 -6.76
N GLY A 134 -15.45 -25.74 -6.34
CA GLY A 134 -15.17 -24.29 -6.26
C GLY A 134 -15.37 -23.51 -7.56
N HIS A 135 -16.12 -24.06 -8.53
CA HIS A 135 -16.45 -23.41 -9.81
C HIS A 135 -16.87 -21.94 -9.65
N GLY A 136 -17.81 -21.64 -8.73
CA GLY A 136 -18.30 -20.27 -8.54
C GLY A 136 -17.22 -19.28 -8.08
N THR A 137 -16.31 -19.73 -7.21
CA THR A 137 -15.16 -18.93 -6.77
C THR A 137 -14.18 -18.71 -7.92
N PHE A 138 -13.84 -19.77 -8.65
CA PHE A 138 -12.96 -19.68 -9.81
C PHE A 138 -13.49 -18.70 -10.87
N MET A 139 -14.78 -18.79 -11.22
CA MET A 139 -15.40 -17.85 -12.18
C MET A 139 -15.52 -16.42 -11.64
N LYS A 140 -15.51 -16.21 -10.32
CA LYS A 140 -15.36 -14.87 -9.73
C LYS A 140 -13.96 -14.33 -9.98
N LEU A 141 -12.92 -15.14 -9.77
CA LEU A 141 -11.54 -14.76 -10.05
C LEU A 141 -11.32 -14.45 -11.53
N ILE A 142 -11.86 -15.26 -12.45
CA ILE A 142 -11.80 -14.99 -13.89
C ILE A 142 -12.48 -13.67 -14.27
N ARG A 143 -13.60 -13.32 -13.63
CA ARG A 143 -14.23 -12.01 -13.82
C ARG A 143 -13.34 -10.87 -13.32
N GLN A 144 -12.69 -11.04 -12.16
CA GLN A 144 -11.73 -10.06 -11.63
C GLN A 144 -10.52 -9.92 -12.55
N LEU A 145 -10.01 -11.02 -13.13
CA LEU A 145 -8.93 -11.02 -14.12
C LEU A 145 -9.31 -10.22 -15.37
N ARG A 146 -10.50 -10.46 -15.94
CA ARG A 146 -11.02 -9.74 -17.11
C ARG A 146 -11.17 -8.24 -16.85
N GLU A 147 -11.68 -7.88 -15.68
CA GLU A 147 -11.82 -6.48 -15.29
C GLU A 147 -10.47 -5.82 -14.99
N GLY A 148 -9.51 -6.57 -14.43
CA GLY A 148 -8.13 -6.12 -14.27
C GLY A 148 -7.45 -5.86 -15.61
N LEU A 149 -7.58 -6.79 -16.56
CA LEU A 149 -7.06 -6.64 -17.93
C LEU A 149 -7.61 -5.40 -18.63
N ARG A 150 -8.93 -5.21 -18.63
CA ARG A 150 -9.57 -4.03 -19.23
C ARG A 150 -9.03 -2.73 -18.63
N ARG A 151 -8.88 -2.68 -17.30
CA ARG A 151 -8.29 -1.51 -16.63
C ARG A 151 -6.82 -1.31 -17.00
N SER A 152 -6.02 -2.38 -17.07
CA SER A 152 -4.62 -2.28 -17.50
C SER A 152 -4.50 -1.79 -18.95
N GLU A 153 -5.34 -2.27 -19.87
CA GLU A 153 -5.37 -1.77 -21.25
C GLU A 153 -5.67 -0.25 -21.28
N GLU A 154 -6.63 0.21 -20.48
CA GLU A 154 -6.98 1.64 -20.38
C GLU A 154 -5.87 2.49 -19.73
N ASP A 155 -5.25 1.99 -18.67
CA ASP A 155 -4.24 2.70 -17.88
C ASP A 155 -2.87 2.83 -18.59
N PHE A 156 -2.58 1.90 -19.51
CA PHE A 156 -1.32 1.83 -20.26
C PHE A 156 -1.47 2.18 -21.75
N ALA A 157 -2.67 2.54 -22.21
CA ALA A 157 -2.89 3.06 -23.56
C ALA A 157 -2.11 4.36 -23.82
N GLN A 158 -1.78 4.63 -25.07
CA GLN A 158 -1.05 5.85 -25.47
C GLN A 158 -1.85 7.12 -25.16
N GLU A 159 -3.19 7.05 -25.25
CA GLU A 159 -4.12 8.12 -24.94
C GLU A 159 -4.65 8.08 -23.50
N ALA A 160 -3.98 7.35 -22.60
CA ALA A 160 -4.39 7.26 -21.20
C ALA A 160 -4.54 8.67 -20.61
N ARG A 161 -5.70 8.92 -20.00
CA ARG A 161 -6.02 10.24 -19.42
C ARG A 161 -5.16 10.49 -18.19
N GLU A 162 -4.91 11.77 -17.91
CA GLU A 162 -4.32 12.17 -16.63
C GLU A 162 -5.17 11.63 -15.47
N SER A 163 -4.54 10.82 -14.62
CA SER A 163 -5.15 10.25 -13.41
C SER A 163 -4.81 11.12 -12.21
N ALA A 164 -5.76 11.27 -11.29
CA ALA A 164 -5.53 11.88 -9.98
C ALA A 164 -4.56 11.05 -9.11
N ASP A 165 -4.39 9.75 -9.42
CA ASP A 165 -3.45 8.84 -8.78
C ASP A 165 -2.68 8.06 -9.87
N PRO A 166 -1.54 8.60 -10.36
CA PRO A 166 -0.77 7.95 -11.42
C PRO A 166 -0.04 6.66 -10.96
N ALA A 167 0.04 6.42 -9.65
CA ALA A 167 0.62 5.20 -9.08
C ALA A 167 -0.40 4.05 -9.02
N ALA A 168 -1.70 4.34 -9.09
CA ALA A 168 -2.78 3.36 -9.06
C ALA A 168 -2.67 2.30 -10.17
N ARG A 169 -2.25 2.68 -11.38
CA ARG A 169 -2.05 1.73 -12.49
C ARG A 169 -1.00 0.66 -12.19
N TRP A 170 0.10 1.05 -11.54
CA TRP A 170 1.17 0.14 -11.19
C TRP A 170 0.77 -0.80 -10.06
N ARG A 171 0.05 -0.26 -9.05
CA ARG A 171 -0.54 -1.08 -7.98
C ARG A 171 -1.57 -2.06 -8.51
N SER A 172 -2.41 -1.62 -9.45
CA SER A 172 -3.44 -2.49 -10.05
C SER A 172 -2.81 -3.60 -10.90
N LEU A 173 -1.72 -3.31 -11.63
CA LEU A 173 -0.96 -4.32 -12.35
C LEU A 173 -0.25 -5.31 -11.39
N ASP A 174 0.28 -4.81 -10.28
CA ASP A 174 0.85 -5.62 -9.21
C ASP A 174 -0.19 -6.59 -8.63
N ASP A 175 -1.38 -6.09 -8.29
CA ASP A 175 -2.49 -6.90 -7.77
C ASP A 175 -3.00 -7.90 -8.81
N LEU A 176 -2.99 -7.54 -10.11
CA LEU A 176 -3.38 -8.45 -11.19
C LEU A 176 -2.47 -9.69 -11.21
N VAL A 177 -1.15 -9.50 -11.08
CA VAL A 177 -0.18 -10.60 -11.07
C VAL A 177 -0.16 -11.32 -9.72
N ASN A 178 0.12 -10.58 -8.65
CA ASN A 178 0.48 -11.16 -7.36
C ASN A 178 -0.72 -11.71 -6.58
N VAL A 179 -1.92 -11.16 -6.81
CA VAL A 179 -3.15 -11.59 -6.16
C VAL A 179 -4.02 -12.39 -7.13
N THR A 180 -4.46 -11.75 -8.21
CA THR A 180 -5.51 -12.32 -9.07
C THR A 180 -5.01 -13.54 -9.86
N MET A 181 -3.90 -13.40 -10.59
CA MET A 181 -3.33 -14.52 -11.35
C MET A 181 -2.86 -15.64 -10.42
N ARG A 182 -2.23 -15.30 -9.28
CA ARG A 182 -1.81 -16.29 -8.28
C ARG A 182 -2.98 -17.13 -7.79
N GLU A 183 -4.07 -16.51 -7.34
CA GLU A 183 -5.25 -17.22 -6.86
C GLU A 183 -5.88 -18.10 -7.95
N ILE A 184 -5.89 -17.65 -9.21
CA ILE A 184 -6.38 -18.44 -10.34
C ILE A 184 -5.47 -19.65 -10.59
N ILE A 185 -4.16 -19.47 -10.57
CA ILE A 185 -3.17 -20.55 -10.76
C ILE A 185 -3.30 -21.62 -9.68
N GLU A 186 -3.52 -21.20 -8.43
CA GLU A 186 -3.67 -22.09 -7.27
C GLU A 186 -5.00 -22.84 -7.27
N THR A 187 -6.06 -22.24 -7.81
CA THR A 187 -7.41 -22.80 -7.80
C THR A 187 -7.82 -23.50 -9.09
N ALA A 188 -7.06 -23.33 -10.17
CA ALA A 188 -7.34 -23.95 -11.46
C ALA A 188 -7.44 -25.48 -11.36
N GLY A 189 -8.39 -26.04 -12.11
CA GLY A 189 -8.51 -27.48 -12.33
C GLY A 189 -7.38 -28.03 -13.21
N LYS A 190 -7.42 -29.35 -13.43
CA LYS A 190 -6.56 -29.98 -14.44
C LYS A 190 -6.98 -29.45 -15.82
N PRO A 191 -6.04 -28.93 -16.64
CA PRO A 191 -6.37 -28.46 -17.98
C PRO A 191 -7.04 -29.53 -18.82
N ALA A 192 -8.16 -29.17 -19.47
CA ALA A 192 -8.89 -30.05 -20.37
C ALA A 192 -8.27 -30.13 -21.78
N THR A 193 -7.48 -29.12 -22.17
CA THR A 193 -6.87 -28.96 -23.49
C THR A 193 -5.38 -28.60 -23.40
N PRO A 194 -4.56 -28.93 -24.43
CA PRO A 194 -3.17 -28.49 -24.49
C PRO A 194 -3.00 -26.96 -24.46
N GLU A 195 -3.95 -26.22 -25.04
CA GLU A 195 -3.93 -24.76 -25.06
C GLU A 195 -4.19 -24.17 -23.66
N ALA A 196 -5.08 -24.80 -22.89
CA ALA A 196 -5.31 -24.42 -21.49
C ALA A 196 -4.08 -24.76 -20.61
N ASP A 197 -3.43 -25.90 -20.88
CA ASP A 197 -2.19 -26.27 -20.20
C ASP A 197 -1.07 -25.26 -20.48
N PHE A 198 -0.90 -24.87 -21.75
CA PHE A 198 0.04 -23.82 -22.15
C PHE A 198 -0.25 -22.49 -21.44
N ALA A 199 -1.51 -22.04 -21.42
CA ALA A 199 -1.90 -20.79 -20.77
C ALA A 199 -1.60 -20.82 -19.26
N LEU A 200 -1.97 -21.90 -18.57
CA LEU A 200 -1.71 -22.07 -17.14
C LEU A 200 -0.22 -22.16 -16.83
N HIS A 201 0.55 -22.91 -17.64
CA HIS A 201 1.99 -23.03 -17.48
C HIS A 201 2.72 -21.70 -17.72
N GLY A 202 2.34 -20.96 -18.77
CA GLY A 202 2.90 -19.63 -19.03
C GLY A 202 2.60 -18.65 -17.90
N ALA A 203 1.38 -18.66 -17.35
CA ALA A 203 1.01 -17.80 -16.23
C ALA A 203 1.81 -18.15 -14.96
N ARG A 204 2.07 -19.43 -14.70
CA ARG A 204 3.00 -19.89 -13.66
C ARG A 204 4.42 -19.40 -13.89
N GLY A 205 4.88 -19.39 -15.14
CA GLY A 205 6.18 -18.84 -15.52
C GLY A 205 6.31 -17.36 -15.17
N VAL A 206 5.34 -16.54 -15.60
CA VAL A 206 5.28 -15.10 -15.27
C VAL A 206 5.31 -14.88 -13.75
N LEU A 207 4.47 -15.62 -13.00
CA LEU A 207 4.43 -15.52 -11.54
C LEU A 207 5.75 -15.95 -10.89
N GLY A 208 6.39 -17.00 -11.39
CA GLY A 208 7.68 -17.47 -10.89
C GLY A 208 8.81 -16.46 -11.12
N TYR A 209 8.83 -15.79 -12.28
CA TYR A 209 9.78 -14.70 -12.54
C TYR A 209 9.50 -13.48 -11.67
N TYR A 210 8.22 -13.12 -11.48
CA TYR A 210 7.82 -12.06 -10.57
C TYR A 210 8.29 -12.36 -9.14
N ASP A 211 8.05 -13.57 -8.63
CA ASP A 211 8.46 -13.98 -7.28
C ASP A 211 9.98 -13.93 -7.12
N HIS A 212 10.72 -14.44 -8.12
CA HIS A 212 12.18 -14.38 -8.11
C HIS A 212 12.73 -12.94 -8.13
N ALA A 213 12.15 -12.06 -8.96
CA ALA A 213 12.61 -10.68 -9.11
C ALA A 213 12.27 -9.80 -7.90
N THR A 214 11.19 -10.13 -7.18
CA THR A 214 10.66 -9.30 -6.10
C THR A 214 11.04 -9.79 -4.71
N ALA A 215 11.48 -11.05 -4.60
CA ALA A 215 12.07 -11.62 -3.39
C ALA A 215 13.14 -10.69 -2.80
N GLU A 216 13.20 -10.63 -1.47
CA GLU A 216 14.33 -10.01 -0.80
C GLU A 216 15.59 -10.79 -1.13
N SER A 217 16.55 -10.14 -1.81
CA SER A 217 17.89 -10.70 -1.88
C SER A 217 18.42 -10.81 -0.45
N PRO A 218 18.85 -11.99 0.03
CA PRO A 218 19.63 -12.06 1.25
C PRO A 218 20.85 -11.15 1.03
N GLU A 219 21.02 -10.21 1.96
CA GLU A 219 21.91 -9.05 1.92
C GLU A 219 23.23 -9.26 1.13
N SER A 220 23.54 -8.31 0.26
CA SER A 220 24.90 -7.99 -0.21
C SER A 220 25.21 -6.52 0.07
#